data_AF-A0A661QFQ2-F1
#
_entry.id   AF-A0A661QFQ2-F1
#
_cell.length_a   1.000
_cell.length_b   1.000
_cell.length_c   1.000
_cell.angle_alpha   90.00
_cell.angle_beta   90.00
_cell.angle_gamma   90.00
#
_symmetry.space_group_name_H-M   'P 1'
#
loop_
_entity.id
_entity.type
_entity.pdbx_description
1 polymer ?
#
loop_
_entity_poly.entity_id
_entity_poly.type
_entity_poly.pdbx_seq_one_letter_code
_entity_poly.pdbx_strand_id
1 'polypeptide(L)'
;AVKSTKLKRLDQMKFSDFSSAFIDGGAYRIEYLISSLRKDWSTTPQLRINPEWVPRLREKIAGSLAQLEQYALSQLDAFNVGFQKFIQRKYGEIAGSQVPTTTDFIPQFIKDILLHHKDEEPIFVILFDGMRFDLWRELFLPLFEDRYIIQREEVGLARLPTVTRYSRRAAFAGLPPSRFNVRAPESALLQEALKRIGSPGDIEDATDFHHISGITMAVRARNLKLTWLVIDCSDKLPHAVNYDLATTFDVISGLSDSVRAILNSMPEKAHVFILSDHGFGRCGTKSISLSGDQVSYRYAFLEQEPSSNIRSRSLCFRASEIEAAKSGYFLFPHIGSHFTQRGRRDRTPTYHHGGATLEELFVPLVHLVPARAAKPTIEIVVVTEDEYIVGAKGLILAELTLAGTPSEQVTLRTDVPGFKDRILNLISGQAKTVEISFTPDSEGDFSFTFEARKGRSVLGKCIKTITVLPKEGVERTGVDKLKQLFGDD
;
A
#
# COMPACT_ATOMS: atom_id res chain seq x y z
N ALA A 1 8.16 16.27 3.25
CA ALA A 1 8.32 15.13 4.17
C ALA A 1 9.79 14.76 4.43
N VAL A 2 10.56 14.27 3.45
CA VAL A 2 11.97 13.85 3.69
C VAL A 2 12.87 14.95 4.27
N LYS A 3 12.74 16.20 3.79
CA LYS A 3 13.50 17.35 4.32
C LYS A 3 13.11 17.72 5.76
N SER A 4 11.83 17.63 6.12
CA SER A 4 11.35 17.97 7.47
C SER A 4 11.82 16.95 8.51
N THR A 5 11.87 15.67 8.15
CA THR A 5 12.41 14.61 9.04
C THR A 5 13.91 14.81 9.31
N LYS A 6 14.68 15.28 8.32
CA LYS A 6 16.13 15.56 8.48
C LYS A 6 16.45 16.70 9.45
N LEU A 7 15.50 17.61 9.71
CA LEU A 7 15.73 18.79 10.57
C LEU A 7 15.52 18.50 12.06
N LYS A 8 14.87 17.38 12.40
CA LYS A 8 14.63 17.00 13.80
C LYS A 8 15.89 16.47 14.45
N ARG A 9 16.06 16.73 15.75
CA ARG A 9 17.09 16.05 16.55
C ARG A 9 16.71 14.57 16.72
N LEU A 10 17.71 13.68 16.78
CA LEU A 10 17.51 12.22 16.83
C LEU A 10 16.61 11.75 17.99
N ASP A 11 16.69 12.41 19.14
CA ASP A 11 15.89 12.16 20.34
C ASP A 11 14.41 12.57 20.18
N GLN A 12 14.12 13.46 19.23
CA GLN A 12 12.77 13.94 18.92
C GLN A 12 12.12 13.22 17.74
N MET A 13 12.89 12.42 16.99
CA MET A 13 12.36 11.65 15.87
C MET A 13 11.45 10.55 16.37
N LYS A 14 10.29 10.40 15.72
CA LYS A 14 9.33 9.32 15.96
C LYS A 14 9.27 8.39 14.75
N PHE A 15 8.81 7.16 14.96
CA PHE A 15 8.54 6.23 13.85
C PHE A 15 7.62 6.85 12.80
N SER A 16 6.58 7.59 13.23
CA SER A 16 5.64 8.30 12.36
C SER A 16 6.30 9.29 11.40
N ASP A 17 7.45 9.87 11.77
CA ASP A 17 8.18 10.80 10.90
C ASP A 17 8.78 10.10 9.68
N PHE A 18 9.03 8.80 9.79
CA PHE A 18 9.51 7.95 8.71
C PHE A 18 8.35 7.30 7.98
N SER A 19 7.38 6.70 8.68
CA SER A 19 6.22 6.05 8.05
C SER A 19 5.40 7.01 7.22
N SER A 20 5.05 8.20 7.72
CA SER A 20 4.26 9.14 6.92
C SER A 20 5.02 9.72 5.74
N ALA A 21 6.34 9.92 5.87
CA ALA A 21 7.15 10.37 4.73
C ALA A 21 7.33 9.27 3.68
N PHE A 22 7.52 8.02 4.13
CA PHE A 22 7.75 6.89 3.26
C PHE A 22 6.48 6.45 2.55
N ILE A 23 5.39 6.26 3.29
CA ILE A 23 4.09 5.74 2.84
C ILE A 23 3.22 6.86 2.27
N ASP A 24 2.72 7.77 3.13
CA ASP A 24 1.77 8.83 2.73
C ASP A 24 2.40 9.83 1.74
N GLY A 25 3.68 10.14 1.95
CA GLY A 25 4.47 10.99 1.08
C GLY A 25 4.96 10.31 -0.21
N GLY A 26 4.68 9.02 -0.40
CA GLY A 26 5.02 8.26 -1.60
C GLY A 26 6.52 8.04 -1.82
N ALA A 27 7.38 8.24 -0.81
CA ALA A 27 8.82 8.07 -0.99
C ALA A 27 9.21 6.62 -1.30
N TYR A 28 8.38 5.64 -0.92
CA TYR A 28 8.54 4.23 -1.26
C TYR A 28 8.64 3.98 -2.78
N ARG A 29 8.05 4.86 -3.61
CA ARG A 29 8.00 4.73 -5.08
C ARG A 29 9.22 5.31 -5.80
N ILE A 30 9.99 6.17 -5.12
CA ILE A 30 11.00 7.03 -5.78
C ILE A 30 12.01 6.19 -6.57
N GLU A 31 12.58 5.16 -5.95
CA GLU A 31 13.60 4.32 -6.58
C GLU A 31 13.02 3.58 -7.81
N TYR A 32 11.81 3.03 -7.68
CA TYR A 32 11.14 2.32 -8.77
C TYR A 32 10.83 3.27 -9.93
N LEU A 33 10.25 4.44 -9.67
CA LEU A 33 9.88 5.41 -10.70
C LEU A 33 11.10 5.91 -11.49
N ILE A 34 12.24 6.15 -10.83
CA ILE A 34 13.49 6.53 -11.50
C ILE A 34 14.00 5.38 -12.36
N SER A 35 14.01 4.16 -11.81
CA SER A 35 14.44 2.98 -12.55
C SER A 35 13.56 2.73 -13.77
N SER A 36 12.24 2.89 -13.64
CA SER A 36 11.27 2.75 -14.73
C SER A 36 11.51 3.81 -15.80
N LEU A 37 11.63 5.07 -15.40
CA LEU A 37 11.89 6.18 -16.34
C LEU A 37 13.19 5.96 -17.14
N ARG A 38 14.23 5.42 -16.49
CA ARG A 38 15.48 5.07 -17.16
C ARG A 38 15.32 3.94 -18.16
N LYS A 39 14.59 2.89 -17.77
CA LYS A 39 14.27 1.76 -18.65
C LYS A 39 13.47 2.25 -19.86
N ASP A 40 12.38 2.98 -19.63
CA ASP A 40 11.52 3.54 -20.68
C ASP A 40 12.31 4.41 -21.66
N TRP A 41 13.18 5.27 -21.14
CA TRP A 41 14.07 6.10 -21.96
C TRP A 41 15.02 5.26 -22.83
N SER A 42 15.58 4.18 -22.28
CA SER A 42 16.49 3.29 -23.00
C SER A 42 15.79 2.49 -24.11
N THR A 43 14.49 2.21 -23.95
CA THR A 43 13.68 1.42 -24.90
C THR A 43 12.80 2.31 -25.80
N THR A 44 12.79 3.63 -25.61
CA THR A 44 11.96 4.55 -26.38
C THR A 44 12.34 4.48 -27.88
N PRO A 45 11.38 4.16 -28.77
CA PRO A 45 11.60 4.12 -30.22
C PRO A 45 12.15 5.43 -30.79
N GLN A 46 12.54 5.44 -32.06
CA GLN A 46 12.94 6.67 -32.75
C GLN A 46 11.83 7.72 -32.63
N LEU A 47 12.18 8.87 -32.05
CA LEU A 47 11.27 10.01 -31.90
C LEU A 47 10.85 10.45 -33.32
N ARG A 48 9.54 10.60 -33.58
CA ARG A 48 9.00 11.13 -34.84
C ARG A 48 9.20 12.66 -34.91
N ILE A 49 10.46 13.09 -34.88
CA ILE A 49 10.91 14.48 -34.94
C ILE A 49 12.01 14.60 -35.99
N ASN A 50 12.42 15.84 -36.32
CA ASN A 50 13.52 16.08 -37.25
C ASN A 50 14.76 15.23 -36.87
N PRO A 51 15.24 14.33 -37.74
CA PRO A 51 16.36 13.44 -37.46
C PRO A 51 17.63 14.16 -37.00
N GLU A 52 17.86 15.38 -37.47
CA GLU A 52 19.03 16.20 -37.09
C GLU A 52 18.99 16.64 -35.63
N TRP A 53 17.80 16.77 -35.03
CA TRP A 53 17.64 17.20 -33.65
C TRP A 53 17.70 16.03 -32.66
N VAL A 54 17.46 14.80 -33.14
CA VAL A 54 17.39 13.60 -32.31
C VAL A 54 18.65 13.40 -31.45
N PRO A 55 19.89 13.52 -31.97
CA PRO A 55 21.09 13.32 -31.15
C PRO A 55 21.20 14.33 -30.01
N ARG A 56 21.04 15.63 -30.31
CA ARG A 56 21.15 16.71 -29.31
C ARG A 56 20.04 16.62 -28.25
N LEU A 57 18.82 16.30 -28.66
CA LEU A 57 17.71 16.12 -27.73
C LEU A 57 17.93 14.90 -26.84
N ARG A 58 18.39 13.78 -27.40
CA ARG A 58 18.71 12.57 -26.63
C ARG A 58 19.80 12.81 -25.61
N GLU A 59 20.86 13.52 -25.97
CA GLU A 59 21.94 13.90 -25.05
C GLU A 59 21.43 14.79 -23.92
N LYS A 60 20.64 15.81 -24.24
CA LYS A 60 20.06 16.71 -23.23
C LYS A 60 19.14 15.98 -22.26
N ILE A 61 18.25 15.12 -22.75
CA ILE A 61 17.36 14.31 -21.91
C ILE A 61 18.16 13.34 -21.05
N ALA A 62 19.15 12.65 -21.62
CA ALA A 62 20.02 11.74 -20.85
C ALA A 62 20.75 12.48 -19.71
N GLY A 63 21.27 13.68 -19.99
CA GLY A 63 21.90 14.52 -18.97
C GLY A 63 20.93 14.95 -17.86
N SER A 64 19.73 15.41 -18.22
CA SER A 64 18.69 15.77 -17.23
C SER A 64 18.22 14.57 -16.41
N LEU A 65 18.08 13.40 -17.03
CA LEU A 65 17.69 12.17 -16.36
C LEU A 65 18.75 11.71 -15.37
N ALA A 66 20.03 11.75 -15.75
CA ALA A 66 21.14 11.42 -14.85
C ALA A 66 21.20 12.37 -13.64
N GLN A 67 20.96 13.66 -13.84
CA GLN A 67 20.89 14.65 -12.74
C GLN A 67 19.71 14.37 -11.81
N LEU A 68 18.54 14.04 -12.36
CA LEU A 68 17.35 13.70 -11.58
C LEU A 68 17.57 12.42 -10.76
N GLU A 69 18.11 11.37 -11.39
CA GLU A 69 18.48 10.10 -10.75
C GLU A 69 19.44 10.35 -9.59
N GLN A 70 20.54 11.07 -9.84
CA GLN A 70 21.51 11.41 -8.80
C GLN A 70 20.87 12.18 -7.65
N TYR A 71 20.06 13.19 -7.94
CA TYR A 71 19.40 13.99 -6.90
C TYR A 71 18.46 13.13 -6.06
N ALA A 72 17.57 12.36 -6.69
CA ALA A 72 16.57 11.60 -5.98
C ALA A 72 17.16 10.43 -5.19
N LEU A 73 18.16 9.73 -5.74
CA LEU A 73 18.91 8.70 -5.02
C LEU A 73 19.66 9.30 -3.82
N SER A 74 20.24 10.50 -3.95
CA SER A 74 20.88 11.18 -2.81
C SER A 74 19.88 11.56 -1.71
N GLN A 75 18.64 11.90 -2.07
CA GLN A 75 17.60 12.20 -1.10
C GLN A 75 17.16 10.94 -0.35
N LEU A 76 16.99 9.82 -1.07
CA LEU A 76 16.65 8.51 -0.50
C LEU A 76 17.76 7.98 0.41
N ASP A 77 19.02 8.04 -0.04
CA ASP A 77 20.16 7.63 0.77
C ASP A 77 20.24 8.44 2.07
N ALA A 78 20.07 9.76 1.99
CA ALA A 78 20.07 10.60 3.18
C ALA A 78 18.84 10.36 4.08
N PHE A 79 17.71 9.90 3.54
CA PHE A 79 16.55 9.49 4.33
C PHE A 79 16.85 8.19 5.08
N ASN A 80 17.40 7.19 4.38
CA ASN A 80 17.84 5.93 4.95
C ASN A 80 18.98 6.11 5.98
N VAL A 81 19.90 7.05 5.80
CA VAL A 81 20.90 7.40 6.84
C VAL A 81 20.22 7.92 8.11
N GLY A 82 19.22 8.78 7.98
CA GLY A 82 18.42 9.24 9.11
C GLY A 82 17.71 8.08 9.82
N PHE A 83 17.10 7.19 9.04
CA PHE A 83 16.40 6.02 9.55
C PHE A 83 17.34 5.02 10.24
N GLN A 84 18.50 4.74 9.66
CA GLN A 84 19.53 3.89 10.26
C GLN A 84 19.97 4.42 11.64
N LYS A 85 20.19 5.73 11.76
CA LYS A 85 20.54 6.36 13.05
C LYS A 85 19.40 6.26 14.07
N PHE A 86 18.15 6.39 13.62
CA PHE A 86 16.97 6.22 14.47
C PHE A 86 16.86 4.77 14.95
N ILE A 87 16.88 3.79 14.04
CA ILE A 87 16.74 2.36 14.35
C ILE A 87 17.89 1.86 15.25
N GLN A 88 19.14 2.27 15.02
CA GLN A 88 20.28 1.96 15.91
C GLN A 88 20.03 2.32 17.37
N ARG A 89 19.28 3.40 17.64
CA ARG A 89 19.02 3.89 19.00
C ARG A 89 17.68 3.41 19.57
N LYS A 90 16.68 3.25 18.72
CA LYS A 90 15.28 3.10 19.12
C LYS A 90 14.69 1.73 18.85
N TYR A 91 15.34 0.86 18.07
CA TYR A 91 14.75 -0.43 17.68
C TYR A 91 14.22 -1.24 18.86
N GLY A 92 15.05 -1.53 19.86
CA GLY A 92 14.65 -2.31 21.03
C GLY A 92 13.59 -1.64 21.92
N GLU A 93 13.37 -0.32 21.77
CA GLU A 93 12.32 0.42 22.48
C GLU A 93 10.98 0.37 21.74
N ILE A 94 10.99 0.33 20.40
CA ILE A 94 9.78 0.47 19.57
C ILE A 94 9.28 -0.84 18.95
N ALA A 95 10.17 -1.78 18.67
CA ALA A 95 9.83 -3.00 17.93
C ALA A 95 9.00 -3.96 18.80
N GLY A 96 7.75 -4.19 18.42
CA GLY A 96 6.77 -5.02 19.12
C GLY A 96 6.08 -4.36 20.31
N SER A 97 6.54 -3.18 20.74
CA SER A 97 5.95 -2.39 21.83
C SER A 97 5.12 -1.21 21.32
N GLN A 98 5.66 -0.44 20.37
CA GLN A 98 5.02 0.74 19.78
C GLN A 98 4.67 0.53 18.31
N VAL A 99 5.45 -0.30 17.63
CA VAL A 99 5.30 -0.61 16.21
C VAL A 99 5.22 -2.13 16.07
N PRO A 100 4.14 -2.67 15.47
CA PRO A 100 4.04 -4.10 15.20
C PRO A 100 5.21 -4.60 14.37
N THR A 101 5.67 -5.80 14.66
CA THR A 101 6.70 -6.49 13.89
C THR A 101 6.14 -7.76 13.25
N THR A 102 6.94 -8.45 12.43
CA THR A 102 6.56 -9.79 11.93
C THR A 102 6.18 -10.75 13.06
N THR A 103 6.86 -10.69 14.22
CA THR A 103 6.50 -11.43 15.45
C THR A 103 5.06 -11.18 15.92
N ASP A 104 4.54 -9.98 15.71
CA ASP A 104 3.29 -9.53 16.30
C ASP A 104 2.06 -9.89 15.44
N PHE A 105 2.30 -10.39 14.23
CA PHE A 105 1.26 -10.68 13.27
C PHE A 105 0.21 -11.67 13.81
N ILE A 106 0.62 -12.85 14.30
CA ILE A 106 -0.32 -13.81 14.91
C ILE A 106 -1.06 -13.20 16.12
N PRO A 107 -0.37 -12.68 17.16
CA PRO A 107 -1.05 -12.21 18.37
C PRO A 107 -1.88 -10.94 18.18
N GLN A 108 -1.58 -10.07 17.21
CA GLN A 108 -2.26 -8.77 17.03
C GLN A 108 -3.17 -8.65 15.80
N PHE A 109 -3.02 -9.51 14.79
CA PHE A 109 -3.83 -9.46 13.56
C PHE A 109 -4.75 -10.66 13.40
N ILE A 110 -4.27 -11.86 13.76
CA ILE A 110 -5.01 -13.10 13.52
C ILE A 110 -5.76 -13.58 14.77
N LYS A 111 -5.20 -13.40 15.96
CA LYS A 111 -5.71 -13.98 17.22
C LYS A 111 -7.21 -13.74 17.44
N ASP A 112 -7.64 -12.48 17.39
CA ASP A 112 -9.02 -12.14 17.71
C ASP A 112 -10.00 -12.74 16.68
N ILE A 113 -9.56 -12.88 15.44
CA ILE A 113 -10.35 -13.51 14.38
C ILE A 113 -10.44 -15.01 14.63
N LEU A 114 -9.33 -15.69 14.95
CA LEU A 114 -9.37 -17.12 15.29
C LEU A 114 -10.20 -17.44 16.54
N LEU A 115 -10.29 -16.51 17.51
CA LEU A 115 -11.05 -16.72 18.75
C LEU A 115 -12.54 -16.40 18.61
N HIS A 116 -12.90 -15.45 17.75
CA HIS A 116 -14.28 -14.91 17.70
C HIS A 116 -14.99 -15.13 16.36
N HIS A 117 -14.30 -15.54 15.29
CA HIS A 117 -15.00 -15.87 14.04
C HIS A 117 -15.82 -17.14 14.18
N LYS A 118 -17.12 -16.99 13.92
CA LYS A 118 -18.09 -18.08 13.88
C LYS A 118 -17.80 -18.98 12.68
N ASP A 119 -17.11 -20.08 12.92
CA ASP A 119 -17.12 -21.41 12.26
C ASP A 119 -17.26 -21.57 10.73
N GLU A 120 -17.37 -20.54 9.89
CA GLU A 120 -17.62 -20.72 8.45
C GLU A 120 -16.66 -19.99 7.50
N GLU A 121 -16.02 -18.90 7.90
CA GLU A 121 -15.20 -18.09 6.99
C GLU A 121 -13.73 -18.53 7.00
N PRO A 122 -13.19 -19.09 5.90
CA PRO A 122 -11.80 -19.52 5.83
C PRO A 122 -10.84 -18.34 5.98
N ILE A 123 -9.69 -18.58 6.60
CA ILE A 123 -8.64 -17.57 6.75
C ILE A 123 -7.47 -17.98 5.88
N PHE A 124 -7.00 -17.07 5.05
CA PHE A 124 -5.78 -17.23 4.27
C PHE A 124 -4.74 -16.23 4.73
N VAL A 125 -3.55 -16.71 5.02
CA VAL A 125 -2.37 -15.87 5.24
C VAL A 125 -1.47 -16.06 4.03
N ILE A 126 -1.15 -14.98 3.33
CA ILE A 126 -0.19 -14.97 2.23
C ILE A 126 1.02 -14.15 2.69
N LEU A 127 2.10 -14.86 2.99
CA LEU A 127 3.39 -14.25 3.26
C LEU A 127 4.19 -14.18 1.97
N PHE A 128 4.66 -12.99 1.61
CA PHE A 128 5.61 -12.81 0.52
C PHE A 128 7.03 -12.74 1.09
N ASP A 129 7.91 -13.62 0.62
CA ASP A 129 9.32 -13.65 0.98
C ASP A 129 10.09 -12.63 0.15
N GLY A 130 10.52 -11.52 0.77
CA GLY A 130 11.23 -10.45 0.08
C GLY A 130 10.34 -9.41 -0.62
N MET A 131 9.11 -9.13 -0.16
CA MET A 131 8.26 -8.10 -0.77
C MET A 131 8.50 -6.72 -0.16
N ARG A 132 8.96 -5.77 -0.99
CA ARG A 132 9.00 -4.33 -0.66
C ARG A 132 7.59 -3.73 -0.67
N PHE A 133 7.43 -2.59 0.02
CA PHE A 133 6.14 -1.89 0.08
C PHE A 133 5.67 -1.33 -1.28
N ASP A 134 6.59 -0.92 -2.16
CA ASP A 134 6.26 -0.53 -3.55
C ASP A 134 5.68 -1.71 -4.35
N LEU A 135 6.25 -2.91 -4.25
CA LEU A 135 5.69 -4.11 -4.88
C LEU A 135 4.29 -4.43 -4.35
N TRP A 136 4.07 -4.33 -3.04
CA TRP A 136 2.74 -4.51 -2.46
C TRP A 136 1.73 -3.53 -3.07
N ARG A 137 2.03 -2.23 -3.04
CA ARG A 137 1.12 -1.18 -3.48
C ARG A 137 0.86 -1.16 -4.98
N GLU A 138 1.91 -1.26 -5.78
CA GLU A 138 1.83 -1.01 -7.22
C GLU A 138 1.51 -2.29 -8.02
N LEU A 139 1.92 -3.46 -7.52
CA LEU A 139 1.80 -4.71 -8.26
C LEU A 139 0.76 -5.66 -7.67
N PHE A 140 0.82 -5.94 -6.37
CA PHE A 140 -0.03 -6.99 -5.79
C PHE A 140 -1.40 -6.50 -5.33
N LEU A 141 -1.50 -5.36 -4.66
CA LEU A 141 -2.76 -4.80 -4.17
C LEU A 141 -3.84 -4.73 -5.27
N PRO A 142 -3.55 -4.24 -6.50
CA PRO A 142 -4.54 -4.21 -7.58
C PRO A 142 -5.15 -5.56 -7.93
N LEU A 143 -4.46 -6.68 -7.66
CA LEU A 143 -4.99 -8.03 -7.91
C LEU A 143 -6.11 -8.42 -6.93
N PHE A 144 -6.22 -7.74 -5.79
CA PHE A 144 -7.21 -8.01 -4.75
C PHE A 144 -8.43 -7.07 -4.84
N GLU A 145 -8.28 -5.87 -5.40
CA GLU A 145 -9.27 -4.79 -5.38
C GLU A 145 -10.63 -5.16 -5.99
N ASP A 146 -10.65 -6.08 -6.97
CA ASP A 146 -11.89 -6.56 -7.59
C ASP A 146 -12.79 -7.37 -6.63
N ARG A 147 -12.20 -8.01 -5.62
CA ARG A 147 -12.90 -8.99 -4.75
C ARG A 147 -12.79 -8.70 -3.27
N TYR A 148 -11.90 -7.79 -2.87
CA TYR A 148 -11.57 -7.50 -1.48
C TYR A 148 -11.51 -6.00 -1.22
N ILE A 149 -11.82 -5.62 0.03
CA ILE A 149 -11.53 -4.30 0.57
C ILE A 149 -10.51 -4.43 1.70
N ILE A 150 -9.67 -3.40 1.85
CA ILE A 150 -8.74 -3.29 2.97
C ILE A 150 -9.55 -2.98 4.24
N GLN A 151 -9.65 -3.95 5.15
CA GLN A 151 -10.22 -3.75 6.48
C GLN A 151 -9.22 -3.07 7.42
N ARG A 152 -7.95 -3.46 7.30
CA ARG A 152 -6.83 -2.89 8.08
C ARG A 152 -5.56 -2.97 7.25
N GLU A 153 -4.79 -1.89 7.24
CA GLU A 153 -3.45 -1.87 6.67
C GLU A 153 -2.54 -1.06 7.58
N GLU A 154 -1.46 -1.67 8.02
CA GLU A 154 -0.44 -1.05 8.83
C GLU A 154 0.93 -1.31 8.25
N VAL A 155 1.86 -0.39 8.50
CA VAL A 155 3.27 -0.60 8.22
C VAL A 155 3.94 -1.11 9.49
N GLY A 156 4.39 -2.36 9.44
CA GLY A 156 5.15 -3.00 10.50
C GLY A 156 6.65 -2.96 10.27
N LEU A 157 7.40 -3.49 11.23
CA LEU A 157 8.84 -3.72 11.14
C LEU A 157 9.16 -5.20 10.94
N ALA A 158 9.94 -5.53 9.90
CA ALA A 158 10.61 -6.82 9.82
C ALA A 158 11.54 -7.01 11.06
N ARG A 159 11.65 -8.25 11.54
CA ARG A 159 12.59 -8.55 12.63
C ARG A 159 14.01 -8.54 12.11
N LEU A 160 14.91 -7.91 12.86
CA LEU A 160 16.33 -7.86 12.52
C LEU A 160 17.03 -9.18 12.92
N PRO A 161 18.02 -9.63 12.12
CA PRO A 161 18.29 -9.20 10.74
C PRO A 161 17.12 -9.57 9.81
N THR A 162 16.85 -8.73 8.80
CA THR A 162 15.72 -8.86 7.86
C THR A 162 15.95 -9.99 6.84
N VAL A 163 16.08 -11.21 7.34
CA VAL A 163 16.27 -12.43 6.56
C VAL A 163 15.30 -13.51 7.03
N THR A 164 14.93 -14.42 6.13
CA THR A 164 14.02 -15.55 6.33
C THR A 164 14.20 -16.27 7.68
N ARG A 165 15.44 -16.61 8.06
CA ARG A 165 15.72 -17.35 9.31
C ARG A 165 15.23 -16.63 10.57
N TYR A 166 15.24 -15.29 10.57
CA TYR A 166 14.86 -14.49 11.73
C TYR A 166 13.47 -13.89 11.54
N SER A 167 13.22 -13.18 10.44
CA SER A 167 11.97 -12.45 10.24
C SER A 167 10.79 -13.34 9.86
N ARG A 168 10.95 -14.20 8.84
CA ARG A 168 9.87 -15.10 8.41
C ARG A 168 9.47 -16.07 9.51
N ARG A 169 10.47 -16.74 10.12
CA ARG A 169 10.23 -17.66 11.23
C ARG A 169 9.59 -16.99 12.44
N ALA A 170 9.90 -15.73 12.70
CA ALA A 170 9.24 -14.98 13.77
C ALA A 170 7.74 -14.75 13.49
N ALA A 171 7.36 -14.55 12.21
CA ALA A 171 5.95 -14.47 11.81
C ALA A 171 5.19 -15.77 12.11
N PHE A 172 5.80 -16.93 11.83
CA PHE A 172 5.21 -18.24 12.17
C PHE A 172 5.18 -18.51 13.67
N ALA A 173 6.21 -18.12 14.41
CA ALA A 173 6.32 -18.40 15.84
C ALA A 173 5.42 -17.51 16.71
N GLY A 174 5.02 -16.33 16.19
CA GLY A 174 4.37 -15.30 16.99
C GLY A 174 5.23 -14.85 18.18
N LEU A 175 6.56 -14.94 18.05
CA LEU A 175 7.55 -14.65 19.09
C LEU A 175 8.81 -14.00 18.51
N PRO A 176 9.58 -13.26 19.31
CA PRO A 176 10.90 -12.82 18.90
C PRO A 176 11.87 -14.02 18.79
N PRO A 177 12.92 -13.95 17.95
CA PRO A 177 13.86 -15.06 17.73
C PRO A 177 14.51 -15.63 19.00
N SER A 178 14.64 -14.85 20.06
CA SER A 178 15.14 -15.28 21.37
C SER A 178 14.26 -16.30 22.09
N ARG A 179 12.98 -16.43 21.69
CA ARG A 179 11.98 -17.25 22.38
C ARG A 179 11.51 -18.48 21.60
N PHE A 180 12.12 -18.78 20.46
CA PHE A 180 11.85 -20.01 19.73
C PHE A 180 13.12 -20.63 19.14
N ASN A 181 13.06 -21.92 18.81
CA ASN A 181 14.16 -22.57 18.12
C ASN A 181 14.20 -22.09 16.67
N VAL A 182 15.15 -21.21 16.35
CA VAL A 182 15.35 -20.67 14.99
C VAL A 182 15.70 -21.73 13.94
N ARG A 183 15.87 -23.01 14.29
CA ARG A 183 16.05 -24.13 13.35
C ARG A 183 14.80 -24.99 13.19
N ALA A 184 13.74 -24.76 13.97
CA ALA A 184 12.52 -25.53 13.87
C ALA A 184 11.82 -25.31 12.51
N PRO A 185 11.09 -26.32 11.99
CA PRO A 185 10.21 -26.15 10.84
C PRO A 185 9.16 -25.06 11.09
N GLU A 186 8.83 -24.29 10.06
CA GLU A 186 7.84 -23.20 10.16
C GLU A 186 6.44 -23.72 10.54
N SER A 187 6.06 -24.90 10.05
CA SER A 187 4.82 -25.59 10.45
C SER A 187 4.75 -25.89 11.95
N ALA A 188 5.85 -26.34 12.55
CA ALA A 188 5.93 -26.60 13.99
C ALA A 188 5.87 -25.30 14.80
N LEU A 189 6.50 -24.24 14.32
CA LEU A 189 6.41 -22.91 14.93
C LEU A 189 4.98 -22.38 14.91
N LEU A 190 4.27 -22.53 13.78
CA LEU A 190 2.86 -22.16 13.64
C LEU A 190 1.97 -22.92 14.61
N GLN A 191 2.15 -24.25 14.70
CA GLN A 191 1.37 -25.09 15.61
C GLN A 191 1.50 -24.63 17.07
N GLU A 192 2.72 -24.34 17.52
CA GLU A 192 2.96 -23.83 18.87
C GLU A 192 2.43 -22.41 19.08
N ALA A 193 2.49 -21.55 18.06
CA ALA A 193 1.93 -20.20 18.12
C ALA A 193 0.40 -20.23 18.28
N LEU A 194 -0.28 -21.05 17.48
CA LEU A 194 -1.72 -21.27 17.51
C LEU A 194 -2.20 -21.83 18.85
N LYS A 195 -1.48 -22.83 19.39
CA LYS A 195 -1.72 -23.36 20.75
C LYS A 195 -1.60 -22.27 21.81
N ARG A 196 -0.59 -21.39 21.71
CA ARG A 196 -0.34 -20.33 22.69
C ARG A 196 -1.45 -19.28 22.74
N ILE A 197 -2.09 -18.99 21.62
CA ILE A 197 -3.18 -18.00 21.56
C ILE A 197 -4.56 -18.59 21.93
N GLY A 198 -4.64 -19.88 22.24
CA GLY A 198 -5.88 -20.55 22.63
C GLY A 198 -6.65 -21.21 21.49
N SER A 199 -6.05 -21.29 20.29
CA SER A 199 -6.66 -21.88 19.09
C SER A 199 -5.74 -22.99 18.55
N PRO A 200 -5.53 -24.12 19.26
CA PRO A 200 -4.61 -25.17 18.80
C PRO A 200 -5.04 -25.69 17.43
N GLY A 201 -4.10 -25.78 16.49
CA GLY A 201 -4.36 -26.19 15.11
C GLY A 201 -3.62 -27.48 14.74
N ASP A 202 -4.30 -28.41 14.08
CA ASP A 202 -3.65 -29.59 13.48
C ASP A 202 -3.07 -29.20 12.12
N ILE A 203 -1.75 -28.94 12.09
CA ILE A 203 -1.05 -28.48 10.89
C ILE A 203 -0.78 -29.65 9.95
N GLU A 204 -1.23 -29.49 8.70
CA GLU A 204 -0.92 -30.37 7.59
C GLU A 204 -0.36 -29.61 6.39
N ASP A 205 0.21 -30.34 5.45
CA ASP A 205 0.67 -29.83 4.16
C ASP A 205 -0.53 -29.57 3.22
N ALA A 206 -0.61 -28.38 2.63
CA ALA A 206 -1.68 -27.99 1.72
C ALA A 206 -1.24 -28.23 0.27
N THR A 207 -1.09 -29.52 -0.08
CA THR A 207 -0.53 -29.98 -1.36
C THR A 207 -1.29 -29.47 -2.58
N ASP A 208 -2.56 -29.12 -2.41
CA ASP A 208 -3.40 -28.50 -3.44
C ASP A 208 -2.84 -27.17 -3.96
N PHE A 209 -1.94 -26.50 -3.23
CA PHE A 209 -1.30 -25.26 -3.66
C PHE A 209 0.05 -25.47 -4.36
N HIS A 210 0.70 -26.64 -4.22
CA HIS A 210 2.08 -26.84 -4.68
C HIS A 210 2.27 -26.78 -6.21
N HIS A 211 1.18 -26.89 -6.97
CA HIS A 211 1.21 -26.74 -8.42
C HIS A 211 1.30 -25.26 -8.88
N ILE A 212 1.04 -24.30 -7.98
CA ILE A 212 1.09 -22.87 -8.29
C ILE A 212 2.55 -22.40 -8.18
N SER A 213 3.05 -21.79 -9.26
CA SER A 213 4.41 -21.27 -9.33
C SER A 213 4.70 -20.26 -8.22
N GLY A 214 5.95 -20.23 -7.73
CA GLY A 214 6.39 -19.32 -6.67
C GLY A 214 5.99 -19.72 -5.24
N ILE A 215 5.05 -20.65 -5.04
CA ILE A 215 4.76 -21.16 -3.69
C ILE A 215 5.93 -22.00 -3.20
N THR A 216 6.49 -21.61 -2.05
CA THR A 216 7.59 -22.33 -1.38
C THR A 216 7.13 -23.11 -0.16
N MET A 217 5.96 -22.77 0.38
CA MET A 217 5.33 -23.51 1.45
C MET A 217 3.82 -23.25 1.44
N ALA A 218 3.02 -24.29 1.67
CA ALA A 218 1.60 -24.18 1.88
C ALA A 218 1.20 -25.12 3.02
N VAL A 219 0.63 -24.59 4.11
CA VAL A 219 0.17 -25.41 5.24
C VAL A 219 -1.23 -25.02 5.65
N ARG A 220 -1.96 -25.95 6.25
CA ARG A 220 -3.34 -25.74 6.71
C ARG A 220 -3.51 -26.22 8.15
N ALA A 221 -4.18 -25.42 8.99
CA ALA A 221 -4.69 -25.86 10.27
C ALA A 221 -6.15 -26.31 10.09
N ARG A 222 -6.39 -27.62 9.94
CA ARG A 222 -7.70 -28.17 9.50
C ARG A 222 -8.88 -27.71 10.32
N ASN A 223 -8.74 -27.77 11.64
CA ASN A 223 -9.78 -27.43 12.61
C ASN A 223 -10.00 -25.92 12.75
N LEU A 224 -9.16 -25.07 12.15
CA LEU A 224 -9.27 -23.61 12.20
C LEU A 224 -9.65 -22.99 10.85
N LYS A 225 -9.80 -23.80 9.79
CA LYS A 225 -9.96 -23.32 8.40
C LYS A 225 -8.92 -22.25 8.00
N LEU A 226 -7.73 -22.33 8.59
CA LEU A 226 -6.61 -21.42 8.35
C LEU A 226 -5.65 -22.07 7.35
N THR A 227 -5.41 -21.39 6.24
CA THR A 227 -4.38 -21.76 5.25
C THR A 227 -3.28 -20.70 5.27
N TRP A 228 -2.03 -21.12 5.39
CA TRP A 228 -0.86 -20.26 5.34
C TRP A 228 0.00 -20.60 4.13
N LEU A 229 0.17 -19.62 3.25
CA LEU A 229 0.92 -19.71 2.02
C LEU A 229 2.16 -18.84 2.11
N VAL A 230 3.27 -19.31 1.55
CA VAL A 230 4.46 -18.50 1.34
C VAL A 230 4.85 -18.47 -0.13
N ILE A 231 4.94 -17.26 -0.66
CA ILE A 231 5.34 -16.99 -2.04
C ILE A 231 6.74 -16.39 -2.03
N ASP A 232 7.67 -16.99 -2.77
CA ASP A 232 9.00 -16.43 -3.03
C ASP A 232 8.86 -15.25 -3.99
N CYS A 233 8.91 -14.04 -3.44
CA CYS A 233 8.72 -12.81 -4.21
C CYS A 233 10.05 -12.36 -4.82
N SER A 234 11.10 -12.32 -4.00
CA SER A 234 12.41 -11.84 -4.46
C SER A 234 13.57 -12.48 -3.72
N ASP A 235 13.41 -13.56 -2.95
CA ASP A 235 14.59 -14.11 -2.28
C ASP A 235 15.51 -14.83 -3.27
N LYS A 236 15.01 -15.36 -4.40
CA LYS A 236 15.87 -16.02 -5.41
C LYS A 236 16.22 -15.18 -6.65
N LEU A 237 15.48 -14.11 -6.93
CA LEU A 237 15.60 -13.34 -8.18
C LEU A 237 16.79 -12.34 -8.19
N PRO A 238 17.03 -11.52 -7.15
CA PRO A 238 18.12 -10.53 -7.09
C PRO A 238 19.51 -11.15 -6.93
N HIS A 239 19.62 -12.38 -6.43
CA HIS A 239 20.92 -13.04 -6.21
C HIS A 239 21.52 -13.61 -7.49
N ALA A 240 20.69 -13.90 -8.50
CA ALA A 240 21.13 -14.58 -9.72
C ALA A 240 21.63 -13.62 -10.80
N VAL A 241 21.09 -12.38 -10.85
CA VAL A 241 21.38 -11.41 -11.92
C VAL A 241 21.34 -9.98 -11.38
N ASN A 242 22.30 -9.14 -11.80
CA ASN A 242 22.34 -7.70 -11.49
C ASN A 242 21.27 -6.93 -12.28
N TYR A 243 20.03 -7.06 -11.87
CA TYR A 243 18.92 -6.27 -12.42
C TYR A 243 18.83 -4.88 -11.76
N ASP A 244 18.37 -3.90 -12.54
CA ASP A 244 17.82 -2.68 -11.96
C ASP A 244 16.44 -2.96 -11.34
N LEU A 245 15.88 -1.98 -10.63
CA LEU A 245 14.63 -2.20 -9.88
C LEU A 245 13.44 -2.41 -10.82
N ALA A 246 13.38 -1.68 -11.93
CA ALA A 246 12.30 -1.83 -12.91
C ALA A 246 12.29 -3.22 -13.56
N THR A 247 13.46 -3.74 -13.90
CA THR A 247 13.60 -5.12 -14.40
C THR A 247 13.24 -6.14 -13.32
N THR A 248 13.59 -5.86 -12.06
CA THR A 248 13.16 -6.69 -10.93
C THR A 248 11.63 -6.71 -10.83
N PHE A 249 10.97 -5.56 -10.96
CA PHE A 249 9.50 -5.46 -11.01
C PHE A 249 8.90 -6.25 -12.18
N ASP A 250 9.48 -6.17 -13.38
CA ASP A 250 9.02 -6.97 -14.53
C ASP A 250 9.07 -8.47 -14.22
N VAL A 251 10.17 -8.96 -13.66
CA VAL A 251 10.31 -10.39 -13.35
C VAL A 251 9.30 -10.81 -12.29
N ILE A 252 9.16 -10.00 -11.23
CA ILE A 252 8.19 -10.24 -10.15
C ILE A 252 6.75 -10.15 -10.67
N SER A 253 6.47 -9.35 -11.70
CA SER A 253 5.13 -9.24 -12.30
C SER A 253 4.61 -10.57 -12.83
N GLY A 254 5.50 -11.50 -13.19
CA GLY A 254 5.14 -12.88 -13.55
C GLY A 254 4.47 -13.68 -12.41
N LEU A 255 4.66 -13.27 -11.15
CA LEU A 255 3.96 -13.85 -10.00
C LEU A 255 2.48 -13.43 -9.92
N SER A 256 2.05 -12.42 -10.69
CA SER A 256 0.65 -11.97 -10.69
C SER A 256 -0.31 -13.09 -11.03
N ASP A 257 0.05 -13.97 -11.98
CA ASP A 257 -0.78 -15.11 -12.35
C ASP A 257 -0.83 -16.17 -11.25
N SER A 258 0.26 -16.30 -10.48
CA SER A 258 0.31 -17.19 -9.32
C SER A 258 -0.58 -16.68 -8.19
N VAL A 259 -0.53 -15.37 -7.90
CA VAL A 259 -1.44 -14.73 -6.95
C VAL A 259 -2.90 -14.85 -7.41
N ARG A 260 -3.20 -14.64 -8.70
CA ARG A 260 -4.54 -14.86 -9.26
C ARG A 260 -5.00 -16.31 -9.12
N ALA A 261 -4.13 -17.29 -9.35
CA ALA A 261 -4.45 -18.71 -9.18
C ALA A 261 -4.81 -19.04 -7.72
N ILE A 262 -4.01 -18.54 -6.76
CA ILE A 262 -4.31 -18.64 -5.33
C ILE A 262 -5.68 -18.02 -5.04
N LEU A 263 -5.88 -16.80 -5.50
CA LEU A 263 -7.11 -16.04 -5.35
C LEU A 263 -8.34 -16.78 -5.90
N ASN A 264 -8.21 -17.48 -7.03
CA ASN A 264 -9.30 -18.25 -7.64
C ASN A 264 -9.59 -19.57 -6.88
N SER A 265 -8.62 -20.10 -6.14
CA SER A 265 -8.81 -21.28 -5.29
C SER A 265 -9.46 -20.98 -3.92
N MET A 266 -9.46 -19.71 -3.51
CA MET A 266 -10.03 -19.29 -2.22
C MET A 266 -11.56 -19.24 -2.26
N PRO A 267 -12.25 -19.68 -1.20
CA PRO A 267 -13.69 -19.48 -1.06
C PRO A 267 -14.07 -17.98 -1.04
N GLU A 268 -15.25 -17.64 -1.58
CA GLU A 268 -15.68 -16.22 -1.74
C GLU A 268 -15.68 -15.40 -0.44
N LYS A 269 -15.91 -16.06 0.71
CA LYS A 269 -15.99 -15.41 2.02
C LYS A 269 -14.67 -15.41 2.79
N ALA A 270 -13.56 -15.80 2.15
CA ALA A 270 -12.30 -15.95 2.86
C ALA A 270 -11.79 -14.60 3.38
N HIS A 271 -11.30 -14.56 4.62
CA HIS A 271 -10.46 -13.45 5.08
C HIS A 271 -9.05 -13.66 4.54
N VAL A 272 -8.41 -12.61 4.03
CA VAL A 272 -7.06 -12.70 3.50
C VAL A 272 -6.15 -11.75 4.27
N PHE A 273 -5.08 -12.29 4.83
CA PHE A 273 -4.01 -11.51 5.43
C PHE A 273 -2.81 -11.52 4.52
N ILE A 274 -2.25 -10.33 4.29
CA ILE A 274 -1.00 -10.17 3.53
C ILE A 274 0.07 -9.66 4.48
N LEU A 275 1.23 -10.28 4.43
CA LEU A 275 2.43 -9.76 5.07
C LEU A 275 3.68 -10.03 4.22
N SER A 276 4.71 -9.23 4.47
CA SER A 276 6.07 -9.51 4.00
C SER A 276 6.94 -9.88 5.19
N ASP A 277 7.86 -10.81 5.02
CA ASP A 277 8.87 -11.07 6.06
C ASP A 277 9.95 -10.00 6.08
N HIS A 278 10.35 -9.50 4.92
CA HIS A 278 11.26 -8.39 4.70
C HIS A 278 11.15 -7.87 3.27
N GLY A 279 11.65 -6.66 3.01
CA GLY A 279 11.95 -6.25 1.65
C GLY A 279 13.42 -6.48 1.26
N PHE A 280 13.90 -5.69 0.31
CA PHE A 280 15.29 -5.70 -0.16
C PHE A 280 15.75 -4.28 -0.49
N GLY A 281 17.04 -4.03 -0.28
CA GLY A 281 17.66 -2.72 -0.44
C GLY A 281 18.89 -2.77 -1.33
N ARG A 282 19.22 -1.62 -1.93
CA ARG A 282 20.39 -1.48 -2.80
C ARG A 282 21.70 -1.68 -2.04
N CYS A 283 22.58 -2.54 -2.55
CA CYS A 283 23.94 -2.70 -2.03
C CYS A 283 24.80 -1.49 -2.36
N GLY A 284 25.57 -1.03 -1.38
CA GLY A 284 26.51 0.06 -1.60
C GLY A 284 27.73 -0.35 -2.42
N THR A 285 28.53 0.61 -2.89
CA THR A 285 29.75 0.34 -3.66
C THR A 285 30.98 0.16 -2.78
N LYS A 286 30.97 0.69 -1.55
CA LYS A 286 32.11 0.62 -0.63
C LYS A 286 32.12 -0.73 0.11
N SER A 287 33.17 -1.52 -0.07
CA SER A 287 33.28 -2.83 0.58
C SER A 287 33.85 -2.73 2.01
N ILE A 288 33.28 -3.51 2.93
CA ILE A 288 33.76 -3.71 4.29
C ILE A 288 34.03 -5.21 4.48
N SER A 289 35.30 -5.60 4.40
CA SER A 289 35.67 -7.01 4.57
C SER A 289 35.64 -7.43 6.03
N LEU A 290 34.97 -8.54 6.32
CA LEU A 290 34.83 -9.12 7.64
C LEU A 290 35.25 -10.59 7.65
N SER A 291 35.60 -11.10 8.82
CA SER A 291 35.78 -12.52 9.09
C SER A 291 34.75 -12.93 10.13
N GLY A 292 33.97 -13.97 9.84
CA GLY A 292 32.92 -14.46 10.72
C GLY A 292 32.08 -15.55 10.06
N ASP A 293 31.25 -16.20 10.88
CA ASP A 293 30.43 -17.35 10.48
C ASP A 293 29.25 -16.97 9.58
N GLN A 294 28.73 -15.75 9.75
CA GLN A 294 27.63 -15.24 8.94
C GLN A 294 27.97 -13.83 8.48
N VAL A 295 28.47 -13.73 7.25
CA VAL A 295 28.70 -12.46 6.57
C VAL A 295 27.97 -12.52 5.24
N SER A 296 26.87 -11.77 5.18
CA SER A 296 26.11 -11.48 3.97
C SER A 296 26.37 -10.04 3.55
N TYR A 297 25.94 -9.62 2.36
CA TYR A 297 26.22 -8.27 1.85
C TYR A 297 25.64 -7.15 2.72
N ARG A 298 24.52 -7.41 3.40
CA ARG A 298 23.79 -6.40 4.18
C ARG A 298 23.71 -6.66 5.67
N TYR A 299 24.19 -7.81 6.14
CA TYR A 299 24.37 -8.03 7.56
C TYR A 299 25.55 -8.96 7.84
N ALA A 300 26.12 -8.83 9.02
CA ALA A 300 27.07 -9.78 9.54
C ALA A 300 26.78 -10.08 11.01
N PHE A 301 27.15 -11.28 11.46
CA PHE A 301 27.15 -11.65 12.86
C PHE A 301 28.58 -11.93 13.32
N LEU A 302 28.96 -11.32 14.44
CA LEU A 302 30.22 -11.55 15.13
C LEU A 302 29.97 -11.98 16.56
N GLU A 303 30.66 -13.02 17.03
CA GLU A 303 30.58 -13.45 18.43
C GLU A 303 31.21 -12.43 19.38
N GLN A 304 32.28 -11.77 18.92
CA GLN A 304 33.03 -10.77 19.68
C GLN A 304 32.66 -9.35 19.26
N GLU A 305 32.95 -8.40 20.14
CA GLU A 305 32.68 -6.99 19.89
C GLU A 305 33.46 -6.48 18.66
N PRO A 306 32.78 -5.83 17.70
CA PRO A 306 33.46 -5.29 16.52
C PRO A 306 34.45 -4.19 16.89
N SER A 307 35.57 -4.12 16.16
CA SER A 307 36.55 -3.05 16.33
C SER A 307 35.95 -1.67 16.02
N SER A 308 36.58 -0.61 16.54
CA SER A 308 36.16 0.78 16.31
C SER A 308 36.03 1.13 14.83
N ASN A 309 36.93 0.59 13.98
CA ASN A 309 36.90 0.77 12.53
C ASN A 309 35.70 0.07 11.85
N ILE A 310 35.25 -1.07 12.38
CA ILE A 310 34.02 -1.69 11.86
C ILE A 310 32.81 -0.88 12.33
N ARG A 311 32.74 -0.54 13.62
CA ARG A 311 31.64 0.25 14.20
C ARG A 311 31.42 1.61 13.55
N SER A 312 32.47 2.28 13.10
CA SER A 312 32.32 3.57 12.42
C SER A 312 31.72 3.47 11.01
N ARG A 313 31.61 2.26 10.46
CA ARG A 313 31.13 1.97 9.10
C ARG A 313 29.88 1.08 9.06
N SER A 314 29.36 0.70 10.22
CA SER A 314 28.19 -0.17 10.35
C SER A 314 27.35 0.19 11.57
N LEU A 315 26.04 0.03 11.44
CA LEU A 315 25.17 -0.18 12.60
C LEU A 315 25.63 -1.44 13.35
N CYS A 316 25.46 -1.43 14.66
CA CYS A 316 25.94 -2.48 15.56
C CYS A 316 24.93 -2.69 16.67
N PHE A 317 24.23 -3.81 16.64
CA PHE A 317 23.32 -4.23 17.70
C PHE A 317 23.94 -5.38 18.47
N ARG A 318 23.90 -5.32 19.80
CA ARG A 318 24.00 -6.52 20.61
C ARG A 318 22.79 -7.40 20.26
N ALA A 319 23.01 -8.70 20.19
CA ALA A 319 21.95 -9.63 19.83
C ALA A 319 20.73 -9.54 20.76
N SER A 320 20.93 -9.17 22.04
CA SER A 320 19.84 -8.90 22.99
C SER A 320 18.98 -7.69 22.63
N GLU A 321 19.54 -6.64 22.00
CA GLU A 321 18.82 -5.42 21.61
C GLU A 321 17.82 -5.65 20.48
N ILE A 322 18.02 -6.71 19.69
CA ILE A 322 17.13 -7.13 18.61
C ILE A 322 16.42 -8.46 18.93
N GLU A 323 16.53 -8.94 20.17
CA GLU A 323 15.97 -10.20 20.65
C GLU A 323 16.34 -11.41 19.78
N ALA A 324 17.60 -11.51 19.35
CA ALA A 324 18.11 -12.63 18.58
C ALA A 324 18.41 -13.87 19.46
N ALA A 325 18.37 -15.05 18.86
CA ALA A 325 18.52 -16.35 19.55
C ALA A 325 19.93 -16.66 20.10
N LYS A 326 20.95 -15.89 19.72
CA LYS A 326 22.36 -16.14 20.06
C LYS A 326 22.95 -14.91 20.75
N SER A 327 24.00 -15.09 21.54
CA SER A 327 24.82 -13.98 22.05
C SER A 327 25.82 -13.51 21.00
N GLY A 328 26.07 -12.20 20.93
CA GLY A 328 27.04 -11.60 20.00
C GLY A 328 26.54 -10.27 19.47
N TYR A 329 27.01 -9.90 18.28
CA TYR A 329 26.76 -8.61 17.65
C TYR A 329 26.29 -8.79 16.21
N PHE A 330 25.17 -8.15 15.87
CA PHE A 330 24.69 -8.02 14.50
C PHE A 330 25.11 -6.67 13.94
N LEU A 331 25.72 -6.71 12.76
CA LEU A 331 26.19 -5.54 12.05
C LEU A 331 25.37 -5.34 10.78
N PHE A 332 25.11 -4.09 10.44
CA PHE A 332 24.47 -3.70 9.18
C PHE A 332 25.27 -2.57 8.55
N PRO A 333 25.67 -2.63 7.27
CA PRO A 333 26.53 -1.63 6.68
C PRO A 333 25.80 -0.28 6.61
N HIS A 334 26.55 0.81 6.78
CA HIS A 334 26.00 2.13 6.48
C HIS A 334 25.64 2.27 5.00
N ILE A 335 24.67 3.13 4.70
CA ILE A 335 24.26 3.46 3.34
C ILE A 335 25.48 3.77 2.45
N GLY A 336 25.50 3.19 1.25
CA GLY A 336 26.63 3.29 0.32
C GLY A 336 27.75 2.26 0.57
N SER A 337 27.63 1.39 1.57
CA SER A 337 28.55 0.28 1.82
C SER A 337 27.88 -1.11 1.75
N HIS A 338 28.68 -2.16 1.65
CA HIS A 338 28.27 -3.57 1.77
C HIS A 338 29.37 -4.37 2.48
N PHE A 339 29.03 -5.50 3.10
CA PHE A 339 30.04 -6.42 3.64
C PHE A 339 30.53 -7.42 2.59
N THR A 340 31.78 -7.86 2.75
CA THR A 340 32.34 -8.99 2.00
C THR A 340 32.96 -9.99 2.95
N GLN A 341 32.76 -11.29 2.70
CA GLN A 341 33.48 -12.32 3.43
C GLN A 341 34.94 -12.33 2.98
N ARG A 342 35.87 -12.24 3.93
CA ARG A 342 37.31 -12.24 3.64
C ARG A 342 37.69 -13.51 2.86
N GLY A 343 38.41 -13.33 1.75
CA GLY A 343 38.86 -14.42 0.88
C GLY A 343 37.84 -14.87 -0.16
N ARG A 344 36.60 -14.33 -0.15
CA ARG A 344 35.58 -14.65 -1.15
C ARG A 344 35.61 -13.61 -2.29
N ARG A 345 35.71 -14.08 -3.54
CA ARG A 345 35.60 -13.24 -4.75
C ARG A 345 34.19 -13.36 -5.31
N ASP A 346 33.22 -12.73 -4.68
CA ASP A 346 31.87 -12.65 -5.24
C ASP A 346 31.63 -11.28 -5.87
N ARG A 347 30.86 -11.25 -6.97
CA ARG A 347 30.31 -10.01 -7.51
C ARG A 347 29.23 -9.51 -6.55
N THR A 348 29.37 -8.27 -6.08
CA THR A 348 28.34 -7.62 -5.27
C THR A 348 27.05 -7.48 -6.11
N PRO A 349 25.90 -7.98 -5.61
CA PRO A 349 24.62 -7.83 -6.28
C PRO A 349 24.13 -6.38 -6.20
N THR A 350 23.30 -5.93 -7.15
CA THR A 350 22.68 -4.59 -7.09
C THR A 350 21.76 -4.44 -5.87
N TYR A 351 20.95 -5.46 -5.59
CA TYR A 351 20.01 -5.51 -4.47
C TYR A 351 20.26 -6.76 -3.64
N HIS A 352 20.00 -6.66 -2.33
CA HIS A 352 20.03 -7.80 -1.42
C HIS A 352 19.13 -7.49 -0.22
N HIS A 353 18.84 -8.48 0.61
CA HIS A 353 18.07 -8.35 1.85
C HIS A 353 18.97 -8.51 3.10
N GLY A 354 18.40 -8.39 4.31
CA GLY A 354 19.12 -8.56 5.57
C GLY A 354 19.59 -7.27 6.24
N GLY A 355 19.47 -6.12 5.57
CA GLY A 355 19.86 -4.81 6.07
C GLY A 355 18.80 -4.12 6.93
N ALA A 356 19.05 -2.84 7.23
CA ALA A 356 18.23 -2.00 8.08
C ALA A 356 17.83 -0.68 7.37
N THR A 357 17.41 -0.78 6.11
CA THR A 357 16.84 0.36 5.37
C THR A 357 15.32 0.34 5.42
N LEU A 358 14.68 1.45 5.05
CA LEU A 358 13.22 1.58 5.01
C LEU A 358 12.61 0.51 4.11
N GLU A 359 13.21 0.26 2.94
CA GLU A 359 12.73 -0.68 1.93
C GLU A 359 12.79 -2.14 2.41
N GLU A 360 13.64 -2.44 3.40
CA GLU A 360 13.78 -3.78 3.98
C GLU A 360 12.95 -3.96 5.24
N LEU A 361 12.94 -2.94 6.11
CA LEU A 361 12.30 -3.02 7.42
C LEU A 361 10.80 -2.73 7.36
N PHE A 362 10.33 -1.85 6.47
CA PHE A 362 8.91 -1.53 6.39
C PHE A 362 8.19 -2.61 5.61
N VAL A 363 7.41 -3.42 6.33
CA VAL A 363 6.63 -4.51 5.76
C VAL A 363 5.14 -4.21 5.89
N PRO A 364 4.33 -4.47 4.84
CA PRO A 364 2.89 -4.33 4.96
C PRO A 364 2.34 -5.43 5.88
N LEU A 365 1.38 -5.05 6.73
CA LEU A 365 0.54 -5.95 7.52
C LEU A 365 -0.90 -5.62 7.16
N VAL A 366 -1.52 -6.45 6.33
CA VAL A 366 -2.81 -6.15 5.70
C VAL A 366 -3.82 -7.21 6.06
N HIS A 367 -5.03 -6.76 6.39
CA HIS A 367 -6.22 -7.58 6.49
C HIS A 367 -7.20 -7.13 5.41
N LEU A 368 -7.45 -8.03 4.47
CA LEU A 368 -8.43 -7.91 3.41
C LEU A 368 -9.65 -8.74 3.79
N VAL A 369 -10.83 -8.15 3.61
CA VAL A 369 -12.11 -8.87 3.73
C VAL A 369 -12.81 -8.87 2.38
N PRO A 370 -13.59 -9.92 2.06
CA PRO A 370 -14.36 -9.96 0.83
C PRO A 370 -15.17 -8.68 0.67
N ALA A 371 -15.20 -8.12 -0.55
CA ALA A 371 -15.92 -6.88 -0.84
C ALA A 371 -17.42 -6.96 -0.53
N ARG A 372 -17.96 -8.15 -0.22
CA ARG A 372 -19.30 -8.34 0.35
C ARG A 372 -19.34 -8.16 1.88
N ALA A 373 -19.16 -6.91 2.28
CA ALA A 373 -19.76 -6.29 3.47
C ALA A 373 -19.94 -4.76 3.34
N ALA A 374 -19.47 -4.13 2.25
CA ALA A 374 -19.85 -2.76 1.92
C ALA A 374 -21.21 -2.79 1.20
N LYS A 375 -22.25 -2.24 1.85
CA LYS A 375 -23.51 -1.97 1.15
C LYS A 375 -23.23 -0.91 0.09
N PRO A 376 -23.75 -1.04 -1.13
CA PRO A 376 -23.60 0.01 -2.13
C PRO A 376 -24.16 1.31 -1.56
N THR A 377 -23.35 2.37 -1.57
CA THR A 377 -23.79 3.71 -1.19
C THR A 377 -23.69 4.62 -2.40
N ILE A 378 -24.64 5.54 -2.53
CA ILE A 378 -24.67 6.51 -3.59
C ILE A 378 -24.65 7.89 -2.98
N GLU A 379 -23.60 8.64 -3.29
CA GLU A 379 -23.59 10.07 -3.04
C GLU A 379 -24.42 10.76 -4.13
N ILE A 380 -25.34 11.63 -3.71
CA ILE A 380 -26.16 12.44 -4.62
C ILE A 380 -25.85 13.90 -4.33
N VAL A 381 -25.28 14.59 -5.31
CA VAL A 381 -25.04 16.03 -5.27
C VAL A 381 -26.04 16.69 -6.22
N VAL A 382 -26.80 17.66 -5.71
CA VAL A 382 -27.80 18.40 -6.49
C VAL A 382 -27.30 19.82 -6.72
N VAL A 383 -27.12 20.17 -7.99
CA VAL A 383 -26.69 21.51 -8.43
C VAL A 383 -27.88 22.18 -9.12
N THR A 384 -28.24 23.36 -8.66
CA THR A 384 -29.42 24.12 -9.08
C THR A 384 -29.22 25.60 -8.75
N GLU A 385 -29.99 26.47 -9.40
CA GLU A 385 -30.10 27.87 -8.97
C GLU A 385 -30.78 27.94 -7.58
N ASP A 386 -30.46 28.98 -6.82
CA ASP A 386 -31.05 29.18 -5.48
C ASP A 386 -32.47 29.77 -5.56
N GLU A 387 -32.75 30.54 -6.62
CA GLU A 387 -34.03 31.22 -6.85
C GLU A 387 -34.59 30.93 -8.25
N TYR A 388 -35.91 30.75 -8.34
CA TYR A 388 -36.67 30.58 -9.58
C TYR A 388 -37.85 31.55 -9.65
N ILE A 389 -38.44 31.73 -10.83
CA ILE A 389 -39.62 32.58 -11.03
C ILE A 389 -40.83 31.72 -11.43
N VAL A 390 -42.01 32.00 -10.86
CA VAL A 390 -43.27 31.34 -11.24
C VAL A 390 -43.49 31.37 -12.76
N GLY A 391 -43.70 30.20 -13.35
CA GLY A 391 -43.98 30.01 -14.78
C GLY A 391 -42.73 30.03 -15.69
N ALA A 392 -41.53 30.25 -15.18
CA ALA A 392 -40.28 30.13 -15.94
C ALA A 392 -39.74 28.68 -15.89
N LYS A 393 -39.06 28.24 -16.94
CA LYS A 393 -38.46 26.89 -16.98
C LYS A 393 -37.17 26.87 -16.17
N GLY A 394 -37.12 26.02 -15.14
CA GLY A 394 -35.94 25.74 -14.32
C GLY A 394 -35.21 24.46 -14.73
N LEU A 395 -33.95 24.36 -14.32
CA LEU A 395 -33.07 23.21 -14.54
C LEU A 395 -32.37 22.81 -13.24
N ILE A 396 -32.45 21.52 -12.90
CA ILE A 396 -31.74 20.89 -11.79
C ILE A 396 -30.83 19.79 -12.36
N LEU A 397 -29.60 19.72 -11.87
CA LEU A 397 -28.64 18.67 -12.17
C LEU A 397 -28.45 17.77 -10.94
N ALA A 398 -28.77 16.49 -11.06
CA ALA A 398 -28.47 15.49 -10.03
C ALA A 398 -27.26 14.66 -10.48
N GLU A 399 -26.15 14.78 -9.75
CA GLU A 399 -24.94 13.98 -9.97
C GLU A 399 -24.89 12.82 -8.96
N LEU A 400 -24.73 11.59 -9.48
CA LEU A 400 -24.71 10.37 -8.68
C LEU A 400 -23.34 9.68 -8.80
N THR A 401 -22.73 9.37 -7.65
CA THR A 401 -21.45 8.66 -7.57
C THR A 401 -21.60 7.39 -6.73
N LEU A 402 -21.22 6.25 -7.31
CA LEU A 402 -21.27 4.95 -6.64
C LEU A 402 -19.99 4.71 -5.83
N ALA A 403 -20.17 4.23 -4.60
CA ALA A 403 -19.10 3.70 -3.77
C ALA A 403 -19.48 2.34 -3.17
N GLY A 404 -18.47 1.56 -2.79
CA GLY A 404 -18.63 0.27 -2.12
C GLY A 404 -18.88 -0.94 -3.03
N THR A 405 -19.22 -0.75 -4.32
CA THR A 405 -19.35 -1.84 -5.31
C THR A 405 -18.87 -1.38 -6.69
N PRO A 406 -18.32 -2.27 -7.56
CA PRO A 406 -17.78 -1.87 -8.87
C PRO A 406 -18.84 -1.31 -9.83
N SER A 407 -20.05 -1.86 -9.80
CA SER A 407 -21.19 -1.34 -10.57
C SER A 407 -22.49 -1.68 -9.85
N GLU A 408 -23.50 -0.85 -10.06
CA GLU A 408 -24.82 -1.06 -9.47
C GLU A 408 -25.92 -0.46 -10.36
N GLN A 409 -27.05 -1.15 -10.45
CA GLN A 409 -28.24 -0.62 -11.11
C GLN A 409 -29.19 -0.06 -10.06
N VAL A 410 -29.58 1.21 -10.24
CA VAL A 410 -30.48 1.92 -9.33
C VAL A 410 -31.58 2.67 -10.05
N THR A 411 -32.64 2.97 -9.31
CA THR A 411 -33.70 3.87 -9.75
C THR A 411 -33.55 5.21 -9.02
N LEU A 412 -33.31 6.30 -9.77
CA LEU A 412 -33.39 7.65 -9.25
C LEU A 412 -34.87 8.07 -9.17
N ARG A 413 -35.30 8.47 -7.98
CA ARG A 413 -36.62 9.03 -7.69
C ARG A 413 -36.50 10.44 -7.15
N THR A 414 -37.43 11.31 -7.53
CA THR A 414 -37.60 12.61 -6.90
C THR A 414 -39.04 13.08 -6.99
N ASP A 415 -39.41 13.99 -6.09
CA ASP A 415 -40.70 14.68 -6.00
C ASP A 415 -40.74 15.98 -6.82
N VAL A 416 -39.68 16.30 -7.59
CA VAL A 416 -39.72 17.41 -8.57
C VAL A 416 -40.88 17.20 -9.57
N PRO A 417 -41.78 18.19 -9.75
CA PRO A 417 -42.95 18.06 -10.62
C PRO A 417 -42.59 17.63 -12.05
N GLY A 418 -43.29 16.61 -12.54
CA GLY A 418 -43.14 16.09 -13.91
C GLY A 418 -41.96 15.15 -14.12
N PHE A 419 -41.11 14.90 -13.13
CA PHE A 419 -40.04 13.91 -13.24
C PHE A 419 -40.60 12.47 -13.19
N LYS A 420 -40.08 11.60 -14.06
CA LYS A 420 -40.36 10.15 -14.05
C LYS A 420 -39.10 9.41 -13.60
N ASP A 421 -39.29 8.42 -12.74
CA ASP A 421 -38.24 7.50 -12.28
C ASP A 421 -37.29 7.08 -13.42
N ARG A 422 -35.98 7.17 -13.19
CA ARG A 422 -34.96 6.77 -14.17
C ARG A 422 -34.11 5.63 -13.64
N ILE A 423 -33.97 4.58 -14.45
CA ILE A 423 -33.04 3.48 -14.18
C ILE A 423 -31.65 3.86 -14.68
N LEU A 424 -30.65 3.73 -13.80
CA LEU A 424 -29.27 4.10 -14.06
C LEU A 424 -28.37 2.92 -13.73
N ASN A 425 -27.50 2.57 -14.67
CA ASN A 425 -26.32 1.76 -14.37
C ASN A 425 -25.18 2.71 -13.98
N LEU A 426 -24.65 2.55 -12.78
CA LEU A 426 -23.53 3.32 -12.22
C LEU A 426 -22.28 2.44 -12.16
N ILE A 427 -21.12 3.05 -12.34
CA ILE A 427 -19.81 2.41 -12.26
C ILE A 427 -18.98 3.18 -11.23
N SER A 428 -18.31 2.47 -10.32
CA SER A 428 -17.47 3.09 -9.29
C SER A 428 -16.39 3.97 -9.91
N GLY A 429 -16.15 5.15 -9.32
CA GLY A 429 -15.17 6.12 -9.83
C GLY A 429 -15.65 6.94 -11.05
N GLN A 430 -16.90 6.76 -11.49
CA GLN A 430 -17.52 7.57 -12.55
C GLN A 430 -18.77 8.27 -12.01
N ALA A 431 -18.83 9.59 -12.14
CA ALA A 431 -20.01 10.38 -11.85
C ALA A 431 -21.02 10.28 -13.01
N LYS A 432 -22.31 10.17 -12.68
CA LYS A 432 -23.39 10.17 -13.67
C LYS A 432 -24.38 11.30 -13.39
N THR A 433 -24.51 12.22 -14.35
CA THR A 433 -25.38 13.39 -14.24
C THR A 433 -26.74 13.14 -14.88
N VAL A 434 -27.82 13.55 -14.20
CA VAL A 434 -29.20 13.52 -14.70
C VAL A 434 -29.75 14.94 -14.71
N GLU A 435 -30.13 15.42 -15.90
CA GLU A 435 -30.79 16.70 -16.08
C GLU A 435 -32.31 16.61 -15.87
N ILE A 436 -32.84 17.53 -15.06
CA ILE A 436 -34.25 17.59 -14.66
C ILE A 436 -34.77 18.99 -14.95
N SER A 437 -35.65 19.12 -15.94
CA SER A 437 -36.36 20.37 -16.21
C SER A 437 -37.71 20.39 -15.50
N PHE A 438 -38.07 21.53 -14.91
CA PHE A 438 -39.37 21.73 -14.28
C PHE A 438 -39.83 23.19 -14.47
N THR A 439 -41.10 23.48 -14.18
CA THR A 439 -41.66 24.84 -14.20
C THR A 439 -42.48 25.02 -12.93
N PRO A 440 -42.09 25.91 -12.00
CA PRO A 440 -42.84 26.13 -10.77
C PRO A 440 -44.13 26.90 -11.08
N ASP A 441 -45.21 26.55 -10.40
CA ASP A 441 -46.56 27.08 -10.61
C ASP A 441 -47.04 28.04 -9.50
N SER A 442 -46.27 28.13 -8.42
CA SER A 442 -46.58 28.88 -7.20
C SER A 442 -45.32 29.44 -6.54
N GLU A 443 -45.45 30.56 -5.82
CA GLU A 443 -44.36 31.18 -5.07
C GLU A 443 -44.15 30.49 -3.70
N GLY A 444 -42.94 30.58 -3.15
CA GLY A 444 -42.57 30.05 -1.84
C GLY A 444 -41.32 29.17 -1.86
N ASP A 445 -40.99 28.58 -0.72
CA ASP A 445 -39.84 27.68 -0.57
C ASP A 445 -40.26 26.23 -0.79
N PHE A 446 -39.57 25.54 -1.69
CA PHE A 446 -39.84 24.14 -2.04
C PHE A 446 -38.62 23.28 -1.73
N SER A 447 -38.83 22.16 -1.03
CA SER A 447 -37.78 21.19 -0.74
C SER A 447 -38.03 19.91 -1.53
N PHE A 448 -37.11 19.57 -2.41
CA PHE A 448 -37.16 18.35 -3.21
C PHE A 448 -36.25 17.28 -2.63
N THR A 449 -36.74 16.05 -2.59
CA THR A 449 -36.00 14.86 -2.17
C THR A 449 -35.53 14.07 -3.38
N PHE A 450 -34.26 13.69 -3.40
CA PHE A 450 -33.65 12.83 -4.41
C PHE A 450 -33.21 11.53 -3.75
N GLU A 451 -33.68 10.39 -4.24
CA GLU A 451 -33.34 9.08 -3.72
C GLU A 451 -32.85 8.14 -4.82
N ALA A 452 -31.68 7.53 -4.62
CA ALA A 452 -31.20 6.42 -5.44
C ALA A 452 -31.55 5.10 -4.76
N ARG A 453 -32.38 4.28 -5.39
CA ARG A 453 -32.97 3.08 -4.79
C ARG A 453 -32.62 1.80 -5.54
N LYS A 454 -32.52 0.70 -4.80
CA LYS A 454 -32.49 -0.67 -5.33
C LYS A 454 -33.58 -1.50 -4.67
N GLY A 455 -34.65 -1.75 -5.42
CA GLY A 455 -35.88 -2.35 -4.86
C GLY A 455 -36.45 -1.47 -3.74
N ARG A 456 -36.53 -2.02 -2.52
CA ARG A 456 -37.04 -1.29 -1.33
C ARG A 456 -35.96 -0.48 -0.60
N SER A 457 -34.68 -0.73 -0.86
CA SER A 457 -33.58 -0.08 -0.15
C SER A 457 -33.23 1.29 -0.75
N VAL A 458 -32.99 2.29 0.09
CA VAL A 458 -32.41 3.58 -0.30
C VAL A 458 -30.90 3.48 -0.12
N LEU A 459 -30.16 3.70 -1.20
CA LEU A 459 -28.69 3.61 -1.23
C LEU A 459 -28.03 5.00 -1.16
N GLY A 460 -28.79 6.05 -1.48
CA GLY A 460 -28.36 7.45 -1.42
C GLY A 460 -29.58 8.36 -1.32
N LYS A 461 -29.45 9.46 -0.57
CA LYS A 461 -30.51 10.46 -0.41
C LYS A 461 -29.93 11.87 -0.29
N CYS A 462 -30.53 12.83 -0.98
CA CYS A 462 -30.24 14.25 -0.87
C CYS A 462 -31.56 15.03 -0.79
N ILE A 463 -31.58 16.15 -0.06
CA ILE A 463 -32.70 17.10 -0.03
C ILE A 463 -32.14 18.44 -0.44
N LYS A 464 -32.77 19.09 -1.42
CA LYS A 464 -32.40 20.44 -1.88
C LYS A 464 -33.60 21.35 -1.82
N THR A 465 -33.42 22.48 -1.16
CA THR A 465 -34.42 23.55 -1.08
C THR A 465 -34.11 24.63 -2.11
N ILE A 466 -35.15 25.14 -2.74
CA ILE A 466 -35.13 26.28 -3.66
C ILE A 466 -36.19 27.30 -3.22
N THR A 467 -36.01 28.55 -3.60
CA THR A 467 -37.02 29.61 -3.41
C THR A 467 -37.63 29.98 -4.77
N VAL A 468 -38.96 30.04 -4.86
CA VAL A 468 -39.67 30.50 -6.05
C VAL A 468 -40.28 31.86 -5.76
N LEU A 469 -39.83 32.87 -6.49
CA LEU A 469 -40.33 34.23 -6.43
C LEU A 469 -41.58 34.39 -7.31
N PRO A 470 -42.50 35.29 -6.93
CA PRO A 470 -43.61 35.66 -7.80
C PRO A 470 -43.08 36.09 -9.16
N LYS A 471 -43.88 35.84 -10.19
CA LYS A 471 -43.67 36.49 -11.48
C LYS A 471 -43.92 37.99 -11.26
N GLU A 472 -42.86 38.76 -11.02
CA GLU A 472 -42.99 40.21 -10.90
C GLU A 472 -43.76 40.72 -12.11
N GLY A 473 -44.86 41.42 -11.84
CA GLY A 473 -45.50 42.24 -12.84
C GLY A 473 -44.43 43.22 -13.32
N VAL A 474 -44.09 43.14 -14.60
CA VAL A 474 -43.14 44.05 -15.24
C VAL A 474 -43.66 45.48 -15.05
N GLU A 475 -43.25 46.15 -13.97
CA GLU A 475 -43.26 47.60 -13.93
C GLU A 475 -42.19 48.05 -14.91
N ARG A 476 -42.63 48.55 -16.06
CA ARG A 476 -41.79 49.17 -17.09
C ARG A 476 -41.17 50.47 -16.58
N THR A 477 -40.31 50.44 -15.56
CA THR A 477 -39.67 51.65 -15.03
C THR A 477 -38.26 51.83 -15.60
N GLY A 478 -38.23 52.01 -16.93
CA GLY A 478 -37.05 52.51 -17.64
C GLY A 478 -37.44 53.52 -18.72
N VAL A 479 -38.50 53.23 -19.46
CA VAL A 479 -38.99 54.09 -20.55
C VAL A 479 -39.76 55.30 -20.02
N ASP A 480 -40.54 55.16 -18.95
CA ASP A 480 -41.36 56.27 -18.41
C ASP A 480 -40.55 57.29 -17.60
N LYS A 481 -39.43 56.88 -17.00
CA LYS A 481 -38.46 57.82 -16.36
C LYS A 481 -37.63 58.58 -17.39
N LEU A 482 -37.34 57.98 -18.56
CA LEU A 482 -36.64 58.66 -19.66
C LEU A 482 -37.55 59.68 -20.37
N LYS A 483 -38.84 59.38 -20.52
CA LYS A 483 -39.83 60.33 -21.07
C LYS A 483 -40.07 61.56 -20.19
N GLN A 484 -39.96 61.41 -18.86
CA GLN A 484 -39.99 62.56 -17.93
C GLN A 484 -38.69 63.39 -17.93
N LEU A 485 -37.56 62.84 -18.40
CA LEU A 485 -36.25 63.54 -18.43
C LEU A 485 -35.93 64.18 -19.79
N PHE A 486 -36.51 63.70 -20.90
CA PHE A 486 -36.15 64.14 -22.25
C PHE A 486 -37.31 64.66 -23.13
N GLY A 487 -38.55 64.67 -22.64
CA GLY A 487 -39.70 65.05 -23.48
C GLY A 487 -40.02 64.00 -24.55
N ASP A 488 -41.15 64.14 -25.24
CA ASP A 488 -41.68 63.15 -26.18
C ASP A 488 -41.08 63.24 -27.61
N ASP A 489 -39.95 63.92 -27.82
CA ASP A 489 -39.30 64.09 -29.12
C ASP A 489 -38.13 63.11 -29.38
#